data_AF-A0A0S7EK73-F1
#
_entry.id   AF-A0A0S7EK73-F1
#
_cell.length_a   1.000
_cell.length_b   1.000
_cell.length_c   1.000
_cell.angle_alpha   90.00
_cell.angle_beta   90.00
_cell.angle_gamma   90.00
#
_symmetry.space_group_name_H-M   'P 1'
#
loop_
_entity.id
_entity.type
_entity.pdbx_description
1 polymer ?
#
loop_
_entity_poly.entity_id
_entity_poly.type
_entity_poly.pdbx_seq_one_letter_code
_entity_poly.pdbx_strand_id
1 'polypeptide(L)'
;LSMFMLLCDWQCSRKCGHGLKKRSVLCTSSNPSAQTHTLPDSKCAGLQKPATQESCFIKRCQKQRKTQWFVSTWQECSATCGRGYQARFIKCAEKVCIVCI
;
A
#
# COMPACT_ATOMS: atom_id res chain seq x y z
N LEU A 1 22.45 20.44 24.18
CA LEU A 1 21.66 20.65 22.95
C LEU A 1 21.13 19.29 22.52
N SER A 2 19.96 18.90 23.04
CA SER A 2 19.45 17.53 22.88
C SER A 2 18.99 17.32 21.44
N MET A 3 19.83 16.64 20.68
CA MET A 3 19.54 16.13 19.36
C MET A 3 18.58 14.95 19.52
N PHE A 4 17.29 15.24 19.69
CA PHE A 4 16.24 14.24 19.45
C PHE A 4 16.14 14.02 17.94
N MET A 5 17.14 13.37 17.35
CA MET A 5 16.95 12.51 16.20
C MET A 5 16.09 11.31 16.65
N LEU A 6 14.85 11.56 17.03
CA LEU A 6 13.84 10.52 16.95
C LEU A 6 13.53 10.46 15.47
N LEU A 7 14.16 9.49 14.79
CA LEU A 7 13.72 8.99 13.50
C LEU A 7 12.20 8.78 13.61
N CYS A 8 11.41 9.78 13.19
CA CYS A 8 10.01 9.58 12.89
C CYS A 8 10.07 8.55 11.76
N ASP A 9 9.93 7.27 12.13
CA ASP A 9 10.10 6.15 11.23
C ASP A 9 8.92 6.17 10.27
N TRP A 10 9.08 7.06 9.30
CA TRP A 10 8.07 7.46 8.37
C TRP A 10 7.92 6.26 7.43
N GLN A 11 6.94 5.40 7.71
CA GLN A 11 6.63 4.30 6.82
C GLN A 11 5.65 4.79 5.76
N CYS A 12 6.08 4.70 4.51
CA CYS A 12 5.21 4.89 3.35
C CYS A 12 4.17 3.76 3.35
N SER A 13 2.93 4.06 2.98
CA SER A 13 1.83 3.09 2.89
C SER A 13 2.04 2.00 1.83
N ARG A 14 3.12 2.08 1.05
CA ARG A 14 3.51 1.10 0.03
C ARG A 14 4.99 0.79 0.14
N LYS A 15 5.41 -0.41 -0.26
CA LYS A 15 6.81 -0.85 -0.32
C LYS A 15 7.51 -0.49 -1.65
N CYS A 16 6.76 -0.03 -2.64
CA CYS A 16 7.25 0.52 -3.89
C CYS A 16 6.22 1.50 -4.51
N GLY A 17 6.66 2.26 -5.50
CA GLY A 17 5.86 3.27 -6.18
C GLY A 17 5.58 4.49 -5.30
N HIS A 18 4.54 5.21 -5.68
CA HIS A 18 4.00 6.32 -4.90
C HIS A 18 3.06 5.81 -3.83
N GLY A 19 3.23 6.29 -2.60
CA GLY A 19 2.36 6.03 -1.48
C GLY A 19 2.11 7.28 -0.66
N LEU A 20 1.42 7.08 0.46
CA LEU A 20 1.12 8.14 1.41
C LEU A 20 1.68 7.81 2.77
N LYS A 21 1.94 8.88 3.47
CA LYS A 21 2.79 8.90 4.63
C LYS A 21 1.97 9.77 5.59
N LYS A 22 1.27 9.17 6.58
CA LYS A 22 0.54 9.86 7.70
C LYS A 22 1.22 9.90 9.09
N ARG A 23 1.15 11.05 9.79
CA ARG A 23 1.65 11.27 11.17
C ARG A 23 0.57 11.90 12.04
N SER A 24 0.59 11.58 13.34
CA SER A 24 -0.27 12.25 14.31
C SER A 24 0.35 13.60 14.69
N VAL A 25 -0.48 14.65 14.68
CA VAL A 25 -0.11 16.00 15.09
C VAL A 25 -1.04 16.37 16.22
N LEU A 26 -0.48 16.54 17.42
CA LEU A 26 -1.22 16.83 18.64
C LEU A 26 -0.86 18.23 19.12
N CYS A 27 -1.87 18.99 19.55
CA CYS A 27 -1.65 20.25 20.27
C CYS A 27 -1.16 19.93 21.69
N THR A 28 0.00 20.42 22.09
CA THR A 28 0.54 20.17 23.44
C THR A 28 1.02 21.46 24.10
N SER A 29 0.94 21.52 25.43
CA SER A 29 1.51 22.61 26.23
C SER A 29 2.73 22.10 26.98
N SER A 30 3.89 22.73 26.77
CA SER A 30 5.11 22.46 27.54
C SER A 30 5.27 23.52 28.63
N ASN A 31 5.03 23.14 29.90
CA ASN A 31 5.40 23.98 31.04
C ASN A 31 6.81 23.58 31.54
N PRO A 32 7.67 24.52 31.95
CA PRO A 32 9.05 24.23 32.35
C PRO A 32 9.23 23.25 33.53
N SER A 33 8.14 22.87 34.22
CA SER A 33 8.18 22.04 35.43
C SER A 33 7.13 20.92 35.46
N ALA A 34 6.44 20.61 34.36
CA ALA A 34 5.43 19.54 34.34
C ALA A 34 5.34 18.84 32.97
N GLN A 35 4.91 17.58 33.01
CA GLN A 35 4.63 16.69 31.88
C GLN A 35 3.91 17.40 30.73
N THR A 36 4.30 17.07 29.50
CA THR A 36 3.64 17.48 28.27
C THR A 36 2.15 17.10 28.30
N HIS A 37 1.26 18.08 28.33
CA HIS A 37 -0.19 17.85 28.33
C HIS A 37 -0.76 18.08 26.93
N THR A 38 -1.42 17.06 26.38
CA THR A 38 -2.19 17.14 25.13
C THR A 38 -3.46 17.95 25.34
N LEU A 39 -3.66 18.96 24.50
CA LEU A 39 -4.79 19.88 24.52
C LEU A 39 -5.74 19.64 23.34
N PRO A 40 -6.99 20.13 23.41
CA PRO A 40 -7.88 20.18 22.26
C PRO A 40 -7.30 21.01 21.12
N ASP A 41 -7.52 20.57 19.87
CA ASP A 41 -7.07 21.27 18.66
C ASP A 41 -7.54 22.73 18.59
N SER A 42 -8.68 23.06 19.21
CA SER A 42 -9.21 24.42 19.28
C SER A 42 -8.25 25.42 19.94
N LYS A 43 -7.38 24.97 20.87
CA LYS A 43 -6.35 25.82 21.49
C LYS A 43 -5.21 26.16 20.53
N CYS A 44 -5.03 25.36 19.48
CA CYS A 44 -4.07 25.58 18.41
C CYS A 44 -4.72 26.08 17.10
N ALA A 45 -6.03 26.41 17.09
CA ALA A 45 -6.79 26.69 15.85
C ALA A 45 -6.31 27.92 15.06
N GLY A 46 -5.58 28.84 15.68
CA GLY A 46 -4.95 30.00 15.02
C GLY A 46 -3.53 29.74 14.51
N LEU A 47 -2.97 28.56 14.76
CA LEU A 47 -1.62 28.18 14.32
C LEU A 47 -1.71 27.36 13.04
N GLN A 48 -0.70 27.50 12.17
CA GLN A 48 -0.60 26.69 10.97
C GLN A 48 -0.40 25.22 11.37
N LYS A 49 -1.43 24.39 11.21
CA LYS A 49 -1.35 22.96 11.51
C LYS A 49 -0.36 22.30 10.54
N PRO A 50 0.69 21.63 11.05
CA PRO A 50 1.61 20.88 10.21
C PRO A 50 0.87 19.84 9.36
N ALA A 51 1.38 19.56 8.17
CA ALA A 51 0.85 18.51 7.32
C ALA A 51 0.83 17.18 8.08
N THR A 52 -0.37 16.59 8.21
CA THR A 52 -0.59 15.27 8.81
C THR A 52 -0.31 14.15 7.83
N GLN A 53 -0.26 14.48 6.53
CA GLN A 53 0.04 13.55 5.46
C GLN A 53 0.97 14.17 4.43
N GLU A 54 1.89 13.38 3.89
CA GLU A 54 2.78 13.76 2.80
C GLU A 54 2.86 12.60 1.77
N SER A 55 3.21 12.91 0.53
CA SER A 55 3.48 11.90 -0.50
C SER A 55 4.87 11.31 -0.32
N CYS A 56 5.00 10.00 -0.56
CA CYS A 56 6.29 9.32 -0.58
C CYS A 56 6.48 8.54 -1.88
N PHE A 57 7.73 8.46 -2.34
CA PHE A 57 8.14 7.57 -3.41
C PHE A 57 9.33 6.74 -2.91
N ILE A 58 9.22 5.42 -2.94
CA ILE A 58 10.31 4.54 -2.49
C ILE A 58 11.22 4.18 -3.66
N LYS A 59 10.68 3.37 -4.58
CA LYS A 59 11.38 2.85 -5.75
C LYS A 59 10.36 2.43 -6.77
N ARG A 60 10.73 2.30 -8.04
CA ARG A 60 9.81 1.74 -9.05
C ARG A 60 9.40 0.32 -8.64
N CYS A 61 8.10 0.04 -8.70
CA CYS A 61 7.63 -1.34 -8.50
C CYS A 61 8.17 -2.21 -9.64
N GLN A 62 8.76 -3.34 -9.28
CA GLN A 62 9.18 -4.31 -10.28
C GLN A 62 7.95 -4.97 -10.87
N LYS A 63 7.82 -4.90 -12.19
CA LYS A 63 6.86 -5.72 -12.93
C LYS A 63 7.39 -7.15 -12.87
N GLN A 64 6.83 -7.98 -12.00
CA GLN A 64 7.15 -9.39 -12.03
C GLN A 64 6.44 -9.99 -13.24
N ARG A 65 7.21 -10.23 -14.30
CA ARG A 65 6.78 -11.08 -15.40
C ARG A 65 6.81 -12.50 -14.89
N LYS A 66 5.65 -13.00 -14.46
CA LYS A 66 5.50 -14.42 -14.11
C LYS A 66 4.90 -15.12 -15.30
N THR A 67 5.67 -16.02 -15.88
CA THR A 67 5.19 -16.94 -16.90
C THR A 67 4.35 -18.02 -16.20
N GLN A 68 3.09 -18.12 -16.57
CA GLN A 68 2.17 -19.11 -16.01
C GLN A 68 1.35 -19.78 -17.11
N TRP A 69 0.97 -21.03 -16.88
CA TRP A 69 0.03 -21.73 -17.75
C TRP A 69 -1.37 -21.17 -17.56
N PHE A 70 -1.92 -20.58 -18.63
CA PHE A 70 -3.33 -20.28 -18.76
C PHE A 70 -4.05 -21.53 -19.28
N VAL A 71 -4.97 -22.05 -18.47
CA VAL A 71 -5.81 -23.21 -18.83
C VAL A 71 -7.23 -22.71 -19.01
N SER A 72 -7.80 -22.92 -20.18
CA SER A 72 -9.20 -22.55 -20.43
C SER A 72 -10.17 -23.49 -19.72
N THR A 73 -11.43 -23.06 -19.66
CA THR A 73 -12.52 -24.00 -19.39
C THR A 73 -12.56 -25.08 -20.48
N TRP A 74 -13.11 -26.24 -20.11
CA TRP A 74 -13.45 -27.27 -21.09
C TRP A 74 -14.52 -26.76 -22.03
N GLN A 75 -14.41 -27.11 -23.31
CA GLN A 75 -15.52 -26.92 -24.24
C GLN A 75 -16.62 -27.95 -23.97
N GLU A 76 -17.77 -27.74 -24.61
CA GLU A 76 -18.88 -28.68 -24.55
C GLU A 76 -18.47 -30.06 -25.08
N CYS A 77 -19.14 -31.10 -24.60
CA CYS A 77 -18.88 -32.46 -25.06
C CYS A 77 -19.26 -32.58 -26.54
N SER A 78 -18.43 -33.27 -27.33
CA SER A 78 -18.70 -33.51 -28.76
C SER A 78 -19.98 -34.32 -29.02
N ALA A 79 -20.54 -34.95 -27.99
CA ALA A 79 -21.76 -35.73 -28.07
C ALA A 79 -22.67 -35.42 -26.87
N THR A 80 -23.97 -35.40 -27.12
CA THR A 80 -25.01 -35.23 -26.11
C THR A 80 -25.40 -36.56 -25.44
N CYS A 81 -25.04 -37.70 -26.04
CA CYS A 81 -25.18 -39.04 -25.46
C CYS A 81 -24.11 -40.01 -26.01
N GLY A 82 -23.79 -41.08 -25.27
CA GLY A 82 -22.77 -42.05 -25.67
C GLY A 82 -21.33 -41.58 -25.44
N ARG A 83 -20.39 -42.03 -26.28
CA ARG A 83 -18.96 -41.68 -26.16
C ARG A 83 -18.68 -40.38 -26.92
N GLY A 84 -18.04 -39.41 -26.25
CA GLY A 84 -17.61 -38.15 -26.84
C GLY A 84 -16.26 -37.70 -26.28
N TYR A 85 -15.73 -36.61 -26.81
CA TYR A 85 -14.50 -35.98 -26.34
C TYR A 85 -14.75 -34.52 -26.00
N GLN A 86 -13.92 -34.00 -25.09
CA GLN A 86 -13.84 -32.58 -24.77
C GLN A 86 -12.41 -32.14 -24.98
N ALA A 87 -12.26 -30.91 -25.44
CA ALA A 87 -10.96 -30.27 -25.54
C ALA A 87 -10.95 -28.95 -24.77
N ARG A 88 -9.75 -28.52 -24.42
CA ARG A 88 -9.46 -27.22 -23.82
C ARG A 88 -8.12 -26.76 -24.36
N PHE A 89 -7.87 -25.47 -24.30
CA PHE A 89 -6.57 -24.95 -24.70
C PHE A 89 -5.74 -24.59 -23.46
N ILE A 90 -4.43 -24.85 -23.59
CA ILE A 90 -3.42 -24.52 -22.59
C ILE A 90 -2.42 -23.60 -23.29
N LYS A 91 -2.20 -22.42 -22.74
CA LYS A 91 -1.26 -21.44 -23.29
C LYS A 91 -0.29 -20.99 -22.20
N CYS A 92 0.98 -20.91 -22.53
CA CYS A 92 1.98 -20.29 -21.66
C CYS A 92 1.88 -18.77 -21.88
N ALA A 93 1.58 -18.01 -20.84
CA ALA A 93 1.42 -16.56 -20.94
C ALA A 93 2.12 -15.83 -19.79
N GLU A 94 2.68 -14.67 -20.10
CA GLU A 94 3.18 -13.76 -19.08
C GLU A 94 2.01 -13.07 -18.38
N LYS A 95 1.82 -13.34 -17.10
CA LYS A 95 0.94 -12.52 -16.25
C LYS A 95 1.78 -11.38 -15.69
N VAL A 96 1.45 -10.16 -16.11
CA VAL A 96 2.04 -8.95 -15.54
C VAL A 96 1.31 -8.64 -14.24
N CYS A 97 1.91 -9.01 -13.11
CA CYS A 97 1.42 -8.57 -11.80
C CYS A 97 2.21 -7.34 -11.36
N ILE A 98 1.49 -6.24 -11.08
CA ILE A 98 2.06 -5.08 -10.38
C ILE A 98 1.95 -5.40 -8.90
N VAL A 99 3.07 -5.79 -8.28
CA VAL A 99 3.09 -6.10 -6.84
C VAL A 99 3.05 -4.78 -6.07
N CYS A 100 1.92 -4.49 -5.45
CA CYS A 100 1.74 -3.40 -4.49
C CYS A 100 1.64 -4.03 -3.09
N ILE A 101 2.77 -4.30 -2.44
CA ILE A 101 2.80 -4.67 -1.01
C ILE A 101 2.83 -3.38 -0.19
#